data_AF-A0A8J2LBQ7-F1
#
_entry.id   AF-A0A8J2LBQ7-F1
#
_cell.length_a   1.000
_cell.length_b   1.000
_cell.length_c   1.000
_cell.angle_alpha   90.00
_cell.angle_beta   90.00
_cell.angle_gamma   90.00
#
_symmetry.space_group_name_H-M   'P 1'
#
loop_
_entity.id
_entity.type
_entity.pdbx_description
1 polymer ?
#
loop_
_entity_poly.entity_id
_entity_poly.type
_entity_poly.pdbx_seq_one_letter_code
_entity_poly.pdbx_strand_id
1 'polypeptide(L)'
;PRINREACAVPRDLNFNEAVKDTLGPDQTRLYKYNVPEGGLVLDVQATYGAVSGYYSYCFKEPSEALSDGILGGPTEILPIYENTVAYLRIEGLNNENSYGLIALPRKPSMTPKPDFVRTAELSDSIRVNWEVYLKLEKIIFKVEAQT
;
A
#
# COMPACT_ATOMS: atom_id res chain seq x y z
N PRO A 1 37.46 3.15 -5.86
CA PRO A 1 36.83 3.27 -4.51
C PRO A 1 35.72 2.22 -4.39
N ARG A 2 35.86 1.32 -3.42
CA ARG A 2 34.92 0.23 -3.17
C ARG A 2 33.54 0.80 -2.82
N ILE A 3 32.51 0.27 -3.47
CA ILE A 3 31.11 0.53 -3.15
C ILE A 3 30.90 0.07 -1.70
N ASN A 4 30.89 1.01 -0.74
CA ASN A 4 30.34 0.76 0.59
C ASN A 4 28.81 0.74 0.46
N ARG A 5 28.29 -0.31 -0.18
CA ARG A 5 26.90 -0.72 -0.01
C ARG A 5 26.83 -1.29 1.41
N GLU A 6 26.72 -0.42 2.42
CA GLU A 6 26.11 -0.82 3.68
C GLU A 6 24.61 -1.03 3.44
N ALA A 7 24.29 -2.02 2.60
CA ALA A 7 22.95 -2.53 2.38
C ALA A 7 22.55 -3.53 3.48
N CYS A 8 23.04 -3.32 4.71
CA CYS A 8 22.71 -4.12 5.89
C CYS A 8 22.05 -3.26 6.98
N ALA A 9 21.32 -2.21 6.59
CA ALA A 9 20.41 -1.56 7.53
C ALA A 9 19.24 -2.52 7.76
N VAL A 10 19.16 -3.08 8.98
CA VAL A 10 17.96 -3.80 9.44
C VAL A 10 16.74 -2.91 9.17
N PRO A 11 15.72 -3.38 8.44
CA PRO A 11 14.54 -2.58 8.15
C PRO A 11 13.93 -2.07 9.45
N ARG A 12 13.71 -0.76 9.53
CA ARG A 12 13.04 -0.16 10.68
C ARG A 12 11.56 -0.53 10.64
N ASP A 13 11.05 -1.06 11.74
CA ASP A 13 9.61 -1.17 11.94
C ASP A 13 9.01 0.24 11.99
N LEU A 14 7.86 0.39 11.36
CA LEU A 14 7.12 1.63 11.40
C LEU A 14 5.71 1.42 11.91
N ASN A 15 5.26 2.39 12.70
CA ASN A 15 3.89 2.43 13.18
C ASN A 15 2.98 3.16 12.18
N PHE A 16 1.69 2.86 12.26
CA PHE A 16 0.66 3.61 11.56
C PHE A 16 0.51 5.02 12.14
N ASN A 17 0.17 5.98 11.28
CA ASN A 17 -0.08 7.39 11.62
C ASN A 17 1.14 8.13 12.22
N GLU A 18 2.31 7.50 12.23
CA GLU A 18 3.55 8.13 12.66
C GLU A 18 4.29 8.66 11.43
N ALA A 19 4.48 9.97 11.37
CA ALA A 19 5.29 10.59 10.33
C ALA A 19 6.77 10.47 10.70
N VAL A 20 7.54 9.82 9.84
CA VAL A 20 8.99 9.77 9.94
C VAL A 20 9.60 10.85 9.08
N LYS A 21 10.65 11.49 9.61
CA LYS A 21 11.51 12.41 8.87
C LYS A 21 12.94 11.90 8.96
N ASP A 22 13.63 11.83 7.83
CA ASP A 22 15.01 11.37 7.77
C ASP A 22 15.77 12.12 6.67
N THR A 23 17.10 12.08 6.76
CA THR A 23 18.03 12.69 5.81
C THR A 23 18.97 11.62 5.25
N LEU A 24 19.21 11.67 3.94
CA LEU A 24 20.07 10.75 3.20
C LEU A 24 21.17 11.53 2.48
N GLY A 25 22.41 11.14 2.76
CA GLY A 25 23.57 11.52 1.97
C GLY A 25 23.60 10.82 0.60
N PRO A 26 24.64 11.07 -0.20
CA PRO A 26 24.77 10.44 -1.51
C PRO A 26 24.95 8.93 -1.34
N ASP A 27 24.31 8.15 -2.21
CA ASP A 27 24.33 6.68 -2.22
C ASP A 27 23.77 6.00 -0.95
N GLN A 28 23.15 6.76 -0.03
CA GLN A 28 22.50 6.19 1.14
C GLN A 28 21.11 5.67 0.81
N THR A 29 20.83 4.48 1.31
CA THR A 29 19.52 3.85 1.24
C THR A 29 18.97 3.68 2.65
N ARG A 30 17.67 3.92 2.84
CA ARG A 30 16.94 3.55 4.04
C ARG A 30 15.91 2.48 3.74
N LEU A 31 15.79 1.53 4.65
CA LEU A 31 14.85 0.41 4.56
C LEU A 31 13.87 0.45 5.71
N TYR A 32 12.60 0.20 5.39
CA TYR A 32 11.52 0.10 6.36
C TYR A 32 10.70 -1.16 6.11
N LYS A 33 10.04 -1.67 7.15
CA LYS A 33 9.09 -2.78 7.05
C LYS A 33 7.74 -2.40 7.67
N TYR A 34 6.68 -2.84 7.01
CA TYR A 34 5.30 -2.65 7.42
C TYR A 34 4.52 -3.96 7.33
N ASN A 35 3.81 -4.29 8.41
CA ASN A 35 2.75 -5.29 8.35
C ASN A 35 1.53 -4.66 7.68
N VAL A 36 1.13 -5.21 6.53
CA VAL A 36 0.00 -4.72 5.76
C VAL A 36 -1.30 -5.28 6.36
N PRO A 37 -2.20 -4.42 6.86
CA PRO A 37 -3.47 -4.87 7.44
C PRO A 37 -4.41 -5.37 6.35
N GLU A 38 -5.46 -6.10 6.74
CA GLU A 38 -6.46 -6.68 5.83
C GLU A 38 -7.09 -5.63 4.90
N GLY A 39 -7.31 -4.41 5.39
CA GLY A 39 -7.86 -3.29 4.60
C GLY A 39 -6.84 -2.62 3.65
N GLY A 40 -5.56 -2.98 3.74
CA GLY A 40 -4.46 -2.29 3.08
C GLY A 40 -4.06 -0.98 3.77
N LEU A 41 -3.02 -0.35 3.23
CA LEU A 41 -2.49 0.91 3.72
C LEU A 41 -2.17 1.87 2.56
N VAL A 42 -1.98 3.14 2.89
CA VAL A 42 -1.46 4.15 1.97
C VAL A 42 -0.11 4.59 2.48
N LEU A 43 0.92 4.44 1.66
CA LEU A 43 2.24 5.00 1.90
C LEU A 43 2.37 6.31 1.16
N ASP A 44 2.86 7.34 1.84
CA ASP A 44 3.19 8.59 1.20
C ASP A 44 4.63 8.98 1.57
N VAL A 45 5.47 9.08 0.54
CA VAL A 45 6.86 9.51 0.64
C VAL A 45 6.98 10.83 -0.10
N GLN A 46 7.37 11.88 0.63
CA GLN A 46 7.52 13.21 0.07
C GLN A 46 8.92 13.74 0.30
N ALA A 47 9.60 14.11 -0.78
CA ALA A 47 10.84 14.87 -0.70
C ALA A 47 10.54 16.24 -0.05
N THR A 48 11.27 16.57 1.00
CA THR A 48 11.22 17.89 1.66
C THR A 48 12.41 18.76 1.26
N TYR A 49 13.54 18.13 0.90
CA TYR A 49 14.72 18.78 0.34
C TYR A 49 15.46 17.80 -0.58
N GLY A 50 16.08 18.29 -1.65
CA GLY A 50 16.77 17.44 -2.63
C GLY A 50 15.77 16.58 -3.43
N ALA A 51 16.18 15.35 -3.78
CA ALA A 51 15.35 14.42 -4.54
C ALA A 51 15.51 12.99 -3.98
N VAL A 52 14.39 12.30 -3.76
CA VAL A 52 14.39 10.91 -3.31
C VAL A 52 13.62 10.03 -4.30
N SER A 53 14.00 8.75 -4.37
CA SER A 53 13.21 7.69 -5.00
C SER A 53 12.76 6.69 -3.96
N GLY A 54 11.46 6.38 -3.96
CA GLY A 54 10.88 5.36 -3.09
C GLY A 54 10.39 4.16 -3.89
N TYR A 55 10.58 2.96 -3.34
CA TYR A 55 10.14 1.70 -3.92
C TYR A 55 9.55 0.81 -2.83
N TYR A 56 8.65 -0.10 -3.19
CA TYR A 56 8.15 -1.13 -2.28
C TYR A 56 8.25 -2.53 -2.89
N SER A 57 8.32 -3.55 -2.04
CA SER A 57 8.14 -4.94 -2.44
C SER A 57 7.64 -5.82 -1.30
N TYR A 58 6.95 -6.89 -1.67
CA TYR A 58 6.50 -7.97 -0.79
C TYR A 58 7.53 -9.10 -0.65
N CYS A 59 8.56 -9.12 -1.51
CA CYS A 59 9.46 -10.28 -1.68
C CYS A 59 10.85 -10.11 -1.07
N PHE A 60 11.16 -9.00 -0.39
CA PHE A 60 12.47 -8.84 0.24
C PHE A 60 12.66 -9.84 1.38
N LYS A 61 13.38 -10.93 1.13
CA LYS A 61 13.91 -11.80 2.20
C LYS A 61 15.18 -11.19 2.79
N GLU A 62 15.97 -10.50 1.97
CA GLU A 62 17.17 -9.77 2.37
C GLU A 62 17.23 -8.39 1.66
N PRO A 63 17.68 -7.32 2.36
CA PRO A 63 17.92 -5.99 1.78
C PRO A 63 18.69 -5.94 0.45
N SER A 64 19.58 -6.91 0.21
CA SER A 64 20.43 -7.03 -0.97
C SER A 64 19.70 -7.57 -2.20
N GLU A 65 18.58 -8.28 -2.02
CA GLU A 65 17.85 -8.96 -3.10
C GLU A 65 16.77 -8.08 -3.72
N ALA A 66 16.99 -6.76 -3.72
CA ALA A 66 15.90 -5.84 -3.79
C ALA A 66 15.18 -5.77 -5.17
N LEU A 67 14.23 -6.68 -5.42
CA LEU A 67 13.24 -6.59 -6.48
C LEU A 67 12.16 -5.59 -6.07
N SER A 68 11.82 -4.63 -6.93
CA SER A 68 10.79 -3.62 -6.62
C SER A 68 9.48 -4.01 -7.29
N ASP A 69 8.43 -4.24 -6.50
CA ASP A 69 7.08 -4.49 -7.01
C ASP A 69 6.38 -3.20 -7.49
N GLY A 70 6.81 -2.04 -6.97
CA GLY A 70 6.32 -0.75 -7.44
C GLY A 70 7.13 0.46 -6.94
N ILE A 71 6.78 1.62 -7.48
CA ILE A 71 7.41 2.92 -7.19
C ILE A 71 6.47 3.77 -6.31
N LEU A 72 7.04 4.46 -5.32
CA LEU A 72 6.35 5.41 -4.43
C LEU A 72 6.53 6.83 -4.98
N GLY A 73 5.69 7.23 -5.92
CA GLY A 73 5.71 8.57 -6.55
C GLY A 73 4.78 9.60 -5.90
N GLY A 74 4.22 9.27 -4.74
CA GLY A 74 3.16 9.98 -4.04
C GLY A 74 2.34 9.00 -3.20
N PRO A 75 1.12 9.37 -2.77
CA PRO A 75 0.24 8.47 -2.04
C PRO A 75 -0.02 7.18 -2.84
N THR A 76 0.49 6.06 -2.33
CA THR A 76 0.47 4.76 -3.00
C THR A 76 -0.28 3.75 -2.14
N GLU A 77 -1.30 3.12 -2.72
CA GLU A 77 -2.05 2.05 -2.04
C GLU A 77 -1.25 0.75 -2.07
N ILE A 78 -1.07 0.14 -0.89
CA ILE A 78 -0.46 -1.17 -0.71
C ILE A 78 -1.53 -2.09 -0.14
N LEU A 79 -1.83 -3.15 -0.88
CA LEU A 79 -2.86 -4.13 -0.53
C LEU A 79 -2.20 -5.42 -0.02
N PRO A 80 -2.83 -6.13 0.93
CA PRO A 80 -2.33 -7.44 1.34
C PRO A 80 -2.48 -8.43 0.18
N ILE A 81 -1.46 -9.26 -0.02
CA ILE A 81 -1.47 -10.36 -1.02
C ILE A 81 -1.83 -11.72 -0.38
N TYR A 82 -1.59 -11.85 0.93
CA TYR A 82 -1.98 -12.99 1.77
C TYR A 82 -2.10 -12.55 3.25
N GLU A 83 -2.59 -13.42 4.13
CA GLU A 83 -2.63 -13.16 5.58
C GLU A 83 -1.22 -12.84 6.11
N ASN A 84 -1.10 -11.81 6.94
CA ASN A 84 0.19 -11.32 7.47
C ASN A 84 1.17 -10.85 6.39
N THR A 85 0.67 -10.27 5.29
CA THR A 85 1.52 -9.63 4.27
C THR A 85 2.46 -8.61 4.91
N VAL A 86 3.74 -8.69 4.57
CA VAL A 86 4.73 -7.67 4.92
C VAL A 86 5.14 -6.96 3.64
N ALA A 87 5.09 -5.62 3.66
CA ALA A 87 5.67 -4.79 2.63
C ALA A 87 6.95 -4.16 3.19
N TYR A 88 8.03 -4.19 2.42
CA TYR A 88 9.20 -3.39 2.74
C TYR A 88 9.34 -2.25 1.76
N LEU A 89 9.89 -1.16 2.26
CA LEU A 89 10.11 0.07 1.54
C LEU A 89 11.60 0.34 1.44
N ARG A 90 12.03 0.80 0.28
CA ARG A 90 13.38 1.29 0.02
C ARG A 90 13.30 2.75 -0.40
N ILE A 91 14.04 3.62 0.28
CA ILE A 91 14.13 5.05 -0.04
C ILE A 91 15.60 5.40 -0.30
N GLU A 92 15.86 6.00 -1.45
CA GLU A 92 17.19 6.38 -1.93
C GLU A 92 17.27 7.89 -2.14
N GLY A 93 18.38 8.49 -1.70
CA GLY A 93 18.73 9.86 -2.05
C GLY A 93 19.36 9.94 -3.43
N LEU A 94 18.96 10.94 -4.23
CA LEU A 94 19.47 11.13 -5.59
C LEU A 94 20.49 12.28 -5.71
N ASN A 95 20.54 13.17 -4.71
CA ASN A 95 21.50 14.27 -4.65
C ASN A 95 22.49 14.11 -3.48
N ASN A 96 23.40 15.08 -3.32
CA ASN A 96 24.37 15.11 -2.22
C ASN A 96 23.73 15.16 -0.83
N GLU A 97 22.55 15.77 -0.71
CA GLU A 97 21.79 15.81 0.54
C GLU A 97 20.31 15.83 0.20
N ASN A 98 19.56 14.92 0.83
CA ASN A 98 18.14 14.74 0.57
C ASN A 98 17.43 14.54 1.89
N SER A 99 16.26 15.14 2.05
CA SER A 99 15.42 14.93 3.22
C SER A 99 14.02 14.56 2.77
N TYR A 100 13.37 13.65 3.47
CA TYR A 100 12.02 13.22 3.13
C TYR A 100 11.16 13.02 4.37
N GLY A 101 9.85 13.13 4.16
CA GLY A 101 8.82 12.63 5.07
C GLY A 101 8.28 11.31 4.55
N LEU A 102 8.03 10.37 5.46
CA LEU A 102 7.31 9.13 5.19
C LEU A 102 6.16 9.00 6.19
N ILE A 103 4.98 8.67 5.71
CA ILE A 103 3.84 8.32 6.55
C ILE A 103 3.11 7.12 5.98
N ALA A 104 2.69 6.19 6.86
CA ALA A 104 1.71 5.17 6.52
C ALA A 104 0.40 5.48 7.20
N LEU A 105 -0.65 5.55 6.39
CA LEU A 105 -2.02 5.72 6.83
C LEU A 105 -2.79 4.43 6.59
N PRO A 106 -3.75 4.08 7.45
CA PRO A 106 -4.72 3.05 7.10
C PRO A 106 -5.38 3.45 5.78
N ARG A 107 -5.53 2.50 4.86
CA ARG A 107 -6.33 2.74 3.68
C ARG A 107 -7.73 3.05 4.17
N LYS A 108 -8.24 4.25 3.86
CA LYS A 108 -9.66 4.52 4.08
C LYS A 108 -10.40 3.46 3.27
N PRO A 109 -11.27 2.64 3.89
CA PRO A 109 -12.05 1.69 3.11
C PRO A 109 -12.73 2.48 2.00
N SER A 110 -12.62 1.98 0.76
CA SER A 110 -13.41 2.50 -0.35
C SER A 110 -14.82 2.70 0.20
N MET A 111 -15.36 3.91 0.11
CA MET A 111 -16.73 4.21 0.54
C MET A 111 -17.78 3.50 -0.34
N THR A 112 -17.42 2.41 -1.00
CA THR A 112 -18.37 1.38 -1.38
C THR A 112 -18.70 0.62 -0.10
N PRO A 113 -19.80 0.94 0.60
CA PRO A 113 -20.25 0.10 1.70
C PRO A 113 -20.29 -1.35 1.21
N LYS A 114 -19.91 -2.30 2.08
CA LYS A 114 -20.24 -3.70 1.84
C LYS A 114 -21.73 -3.85 2.13
N PRO A 115 -22.51 -4.52 1.27
CA PRO A 115 -23.91 -4.79 1.59
C PRO A 115 -23.98 -5.64 2.85
N ASP A 116 -24.88 -5.28 3.76
CA ASP A 116 -25.18 -6.08 4.96
C ASP A 116 -25.76 -7.43 4.54
N PHE A 117 -26.51 -7.46 3.43
CA PHE A 117 -27.04 -8.67 2.84
C PHE A 117 -27.00 -8.61 1.32
N VAL A 118 -26.63 -9.74 0.71
CA VAL A 118 -26.85 -10.00 -0.71
C VAL A 118 -27.87 -11.12 -0.83
N ARG A 119 -28.89 -10.92 -1.64
CA ARG A 119 -29.82 -11.96 -2.09
C ARG A 119 -29.71 -12.07 -3.60
N THR A 120 -29.93 -13.28 -4.11
CA THR A 120 -30.02 -13.51 -5.55
C THR A 120 -31.33 -14.25 -5.82
N ALA A 121 -32.05 -13.79 -6.85
CA ALA A 121 -33.20 -14.50 -7.38
C ALA A 121 -32.94 -14.81 -8.85
N GLU A 122 -33.15 -16.07 -9.23
CA GLU A 122 -33.14 -16.50 -10.62
C GLU A 122 -34.57 -16.41 -11.15
N LEU A 123 -34.77 -15.60 -12.19
CA LEU A 123 -36.09 -15.41 -12.81
C LEU A 123 -36.26 -16.30 -14.04
N SER A 124 -35.15 -16.66 -14.68
CA SER A 124 -35.04 -17.62 -15.78
C SER A 124 -33.59 -18.11 -15.89
N ASP A 125 -33.35 -19.07 -16.78
CA ASP A 125 -31.99 -19.55 -17.12
C ASP A 125 -31.06 -18.43 -17.62
N SER A 126 -31.60 -17.27 -17.99
CA SER A 126 -30.88 -16.13 -18.55
C SER A 126 -30.97 -14.84 -17.72
N ILE A 127 -31.75 -14.82 -16.64
CA ILE A 127 -31.96 -13.59 -15.85
C ILE A 127 -31.72 -13.85 -14.38
N ARG A 128 -30.74 -13.13 -13.83
CA ARG A 128 -30.44 -13.10 -12.40
C ARG A 128 -30.62 -11.69 -11.85
N VAL A 129 -31.29 -11.61 -10.71
CA VAL A 129 -31.44 -10.36 -9.96
C VAL A 129 -30.71 -10.47 -8.64
N ASN A 130 -29.76 -9.56 -8.43
CA ASN A 130 -29.03 -9.41 -7.18
C ASN A 130 -29.58 -8.21 -6.41
N TRP A 131 -29.90 -8.44 -5.13
CA TRP A 131 -30.40 -7.46 -4.18
C TRP A 131 -29.29 -7.19 -3.18
N GLU A 132 -28.83 -5.95 -3.11
CA GLU A 132 -27.84 -5.51 -2.13
C GLU A 132 -28.53 -4.59 -1.11
N VAL A 133 -28.51 -5.00 0.16
CA VAL A 133 -29.17 -4.27 1.26
C VAL A 133 -28.12 -3.58 2.11
N TYR A 134 -28.32 -2.29 2.34
CA TYR A 134 -27.45 -1.44 3.16
C TYR A 134 -28.28 -0.82 4.30
N LEU A 135 -28.31 -1.51 5.45
CA LEU A 135 -29.08 -1.09 6.63
C LEU A 135 -28.60 0.27 7.16
N LYS A 136 -27.29 0.50 7.17
CA LYS A 136 -26.71 1.77 7.65
C LYS A 136 -27.01 2.97 6.75
N LEU A 137 -27.40 2.74 5.51
CA LEU A 137 -27.69 3.79 4.52
C LEU A 137 -29.18 3.89 4.19
N GLU A 138 -30.03 3.12 4.88
CA GLU A 138 -31.47 3.03 4.61
C GLU A 138 -31.80 2.82 3.11
N LYS A 139 -30.93 2.09 2.41
CA LYS A 139 -30.99 1.94 0.95
C LYS A 139 -30.95 0.48 0.53
N ILE A 140 -31.76 0.15 -0.47
CA ILE A 140 -31.72 -1.12 -1.19
C ILE A 140 -31.32 -0.80 -2.64
N ILE A 141 -30.33 -1.52 -3.16
CA ILE A 141 -29.88 -1.40 -4.56
C ILE A 141 -30.21 -2.69 -5.30
N PHE A 142 -30.74 -2.53 -6.51
CA PHE A 142 -31.08 -3.62 -7.42
C PHE A 142 -30.07 -3.68 -8.55
N LYS A 143 -29.47 -4.85 -8.78
CA LYS A 143 -28.63 -5.11 -9.95
C LYS A 143 -29.25 -6.27 -10.73
N VAL A 144 -29.67 -5.98 -11.95
CA VAL A 144 -30.22 -6.99 -12.87
C VAL A 144 -29.12 -7.36 -13.86
N GLU A 145 -28.80 -8.64 -13.94
CA GLU A 145 -27.81 -9.18 -14.86
C GLU A 145 -28.51 -10.15 -15.81
N ALA A 146 -28.47 -9.83 -17.10
CA ALA A 146 -28.88 -10.74 -18.16
C ALA A 146 -27.65 -11.52 -18.62
N GLN A 147 -27.73 -12.85 -18.61
CA GLN A 147 -26.72 -13.72 -19.19
C GLN A 147 -27.12 -13.99 -20.65
N THR A 148 -26.23 -13.59 -21.57
CA THR A 148 -26.32 -13.88 -23.02
C THR A 148 -25.59 -15.15 -23.36
#